data_AF-A0A3D1V6N7-F1
#
_entry.id   AF-A0A3D1V6N7-F1
#
_cell.length_a   1.000
_cell.length_b   1.000
_cell.length_c   1.000
_cell.angle_alpha   90.00
_cell.angle_beta   90.00
_cell.angle_gamma   90.00
#
_symmetry.space_group_name_H-M   'P 1'
#
loop_
_entity.id
_entity.type
_entity.pdbx_description
1 polymer ?
#
loop_
_entity_poly.entity_id
_entity_poly.type
_entity_poly.pdbx_seq_one_letter_code
_entity_poly.pdbx_strand_id
1 'polypeptide(L)'
;FSFIRANVRQPEMVLTDIEAQVTANVVAEERILALMNEYGLISLRDVADAVQSRAEAAMRAAIAAIPDGVYEAEEFVEAAGSPLPLHARIEVAGDGITVDYAGSAPQMMGGGINCTFTYTRAHTVYPLKCLLTPNVPNNEGCFRPITVRAPERSILNALPPASVNSRTKTGWHIHTL
;
A
#
# COMPACT_ATOMS: atom_id res chain seq x y z
N PHE A 1 23.79 -14.44 8.19
CA PHE A 1 23.63 -13.18 7.45
C PHE A 1 24.94 -12.53 6.96
N SER A 2 25.96 -13.31 6.54
CA SER A 2 27.28 -12.77 6.16
C SER A 2 27.24 -11.89 4.91
N PHE A 3 26.47 -12.29 3.89
CA PHE A 3 26.30 -11.51 2.66
C PHE A 3 25.70 -10.12 2.95
N ILE A 4 24.60 -10.05 3.71
CA ILE A 4 23.96 -8.78 4.07
C ILE A 4 24.91 -7.91 4.90
N ARG A 5 25.58 -8.50 5.90
CA ARG A 5 26.56 -7.81 6.76
C ARG A 5 27.62 -7.08 5.96
N ALA A 6 28.14 -7.69 4.89
CA ALA A 6 29.18 -7.11 4.05
C ALA A 6 28.69 -6.01 3.10
N ASN A 7 27.38 -5.86 2.90
CA ASN A 7 26.79 -4.99 1.89
C ASN A 7 25.96 -3.82 2.46
N VAL A 8 25.99 -3.60 3.78
CA VAL A 8 25.29 -2.50 4.44
C VAL A 8 26.24 -1.66 5.29
N ARG A 9 25.97 -0.35 5.40
CA ARG A 9 26.84 0.59 6.12
C ARG A 9 26.77 0.47 7.64
N GLN A 10 25.62 0.04 8.17
CA GLN A 10 25.38 -0.13 9.61
C GLN A 10 24.97 -1.59 9.89
N PRO A 11 25.92 -2.54 9.78
CA PRO A 11 25.60 -3.97 9.82
C PRO A 11 24.95 -4.42 11.12
N GLU A 12 25.41 -3.92 12.27
CA GLU A 12 24.87 -4.35 13.57
C GLU A 12 23.40 -3.99 13.69
N MET A 13 23.04 -2.73 13.40
CA MET A 13 21.65 -2.26 13.41
C MET A 13 20.75 -3.08 12.47
N VAL A 14 21.16 -3.23 11.20
CA VAL A 14 20.36 -3.96 10.20
C VAL A 14 20.15 -5.43 10.62
N LEU A 15 21.19 -6.08 11.16
CA LEU A 15 21.07 -7.47 11.58
C LEU A 15 20.19 -7.62 12.83
N THR A 16 20.30 -6.72 13.81
CA THR A 16 19.43 -6.72 14.99
C THR A 16 17.96 -6.50 14.61
N ASP A 17 17.66 -5.62 13.65
CA ASP A 17 16.29 -5.44 13.15
C ASP A 17 15.74 -6.72 12.48
N ILE A 18 16.57 -7.43 11.71
CA ILE A 18 16.18 -8.70 11.08
C ILE A 18 15.93 -9.76 12.16
N GLU A 19 16.81 -9.88 13.14
CA GLU A 19 16.66 -10.82 14.25
C GLU A 19 15.39 -10.53 15.08
N ALA A 20 15.07 -9.25 15.30
CA ALA A 20 13.85 -8.83 15.97
C ALA A 20 12.59 -9.25 15.19
N GLN A 21 12.58 -9.06 13.87
CA GLN A 21 11.47 -9.50 13.01
C GLN A 21 11.30 -11.02 13.00
N VAL A 22 12.40 -11.79 12.95
CA VAL A 22 12.36 -13.26 13.05
C VAL A 22 11.78 -13.68 14.40
N THR A 23 12.23 -13.08 15.49
CA THR A 23 11.74 -13.38 16.84
C THR A 23 10.25 -13.06 16.98
N ALA A 24 9.80 -11.94 16.42
CA ALA A 24 8.38 -11.59 16.42
C ALA A 24 7.53 -12.65 15.68
N ASN A 25 8.02 -13.18 14.57
CA ASN A 25 7.32 -14.23 13.82
C ASN A 25 7.26 -15.56 14.59
N VAL A 26 8.31 -15.93 15.33
CA VAL A 26 8.30 -17.13 16.19
C VAL A 26 7.21 -17.00 17.27
N VAL A 27 7.14 -15.85 17.93
CA VAL A 27 6.09 -15.60 18.94
C VAL A 27 4.69 -15.61 18.31
N ALA A 28 4.53 -15.06 17.09
CA ALA A 28 3.26 -15.10 16.38
C ALA A 28 2.85 -16.54 16.03
N GLU A 29 3.78 -17.37 15.56
CA GLU A 29 3.57 -18.78 15.25
C GLU A 29 3.09 -19.55 16.48
N GLU A 30 3.79 -19.43 17.61
CA GLU A 30 3.42 -20.10 18.86
C GLU A 30 2.00 -19.76 19.30
N ARG A 31 1.63 -18.46 19.24
CA ARG A 31 0.29 -17.99 19.62
C ARG A 31 -0.79 -18.47 18.66
N ILE A 32 -0.50 -18.46 17.36
CA ILE A 32 -1.42 -18.96 16.34
C ILE A 32 -1.65 -20.46 16.52
N LEU A 33 -0.60 -21.25 16.74
CA LEU A 33 -0.71 -22.70 16.95
C LEU A 33 -1.45 -23.01 18.26
N ALA A 34 -1.21 -22.26 19.33
CA ALA A 34 -1.94 -22.41 20.59
C ALA A 34 -3.45 -22.15 20.39
N LEU A 35 -3.81 -21.07 19.68
CA LEU A 35 -5.20 -20.78 19.31
C LEU A 35 -5.81 -21.91 18.47
N MET A 36 -5.09 -22.39 17.45
CA MET A 36 -5.58 -23.48 16.61
C MET A 36 -5.83 -24.75 17.43
N ASN A 37 -4.94 -25.09 18.36
CA ASN A 37 -5.11 -26.25 19.23
C ASN A 37 -6.29 -26.08 20.21
N GLU A 38 -6.45 -24.90 20.81
CA GLU A 38 -7.55 -24.61 21.75
C GLU A 38 -8.92 -24.77 21.09
N TYR A 39 -9.07 -24.31 19.85
CA TYR A 39 -10.33 -24.34 19.10
C TYR A 39 -10.46 -25.53 18.14
N GLY A 40 -9.49 -26.46 18.12
CA GLY A 40 -9.51 -27.63 17.24
C GLY A 40 -9.45 -27.29 15.74
N LEU A 41 -8.81 -26.18 15.38
CA LEU A 41 -8.72 -25.70 14.00
C LEU A 41 -7.57 -26.40 13.26
N ILE A 42 -7.88 -27.04 12.15
CA ILE A 42 -6.88 -27.61 11.22
C ILE A 42 -6.40 -26.58 10.19
N SER A 43 -7.10 -25.44 10.07
CA SER A 43 -6.80 -24.35 9.15
C SER A 43 -7.37 -23.04 9.65
N LEU A 44 -6.76 -21.92 9.27
CA LEU A 44 -7.26 -20.57 9.52
C LEU A 44 -8.04 -19.98 8.34
N ARG A 45 -8.20 -20.72 7.22
CA ARG A 45 -8.83 -20.19 6.00
C ARG A 45 -10.23 -19.64 6.28
N ASP A 46 -11.08 -20.44 6.92
CA ASP A 46 -12.46 -20.03 7.20
C ASP A 46 -12.53 -18.82 8.14
N VAL A 47 -11.61 -18.74 9.11
CA VAL A 47 -11.50 -17.59 10.03
C VAL A 47 -11.03 -16.35 9.26
N ALA A 48 -10.01 -16.49 8.43
CA ALA A 48 -9.48 -15.41 7.60
C ALA A 48 -10.54 -14.90 6.62
N ASP A 49 -11.29 -15.79 5.99
CA ASP A 49 -12.36 -15.47 5.06
C ASP A 49 -13.51 -14.74 5.77
N ALA A 50 -13.91 -15.18 6.97
CA ALA A 50 -14.91 -14.50 7.77
C ALA A 50 -14.48 -13.08 8.18
N VAL A 51 -13.23 -12.92 8.66
CA VAL A 51 -12.67 -11.62 9.07
C VAL A 51 -12.54 -10.67 7.87
N GLN A 52 -12.03 -11.17 6.74
CA GLN A 52 -11.87 -10.36 5.52
C GLN A 52 -13.23 -10.01 4.90
N SER A 53 -14.18 -10.94 4.86
CA SER A 53 -15.53 -10.68 4.31
C SER A 53 -16.27 -9.63 5.13
N ARG A 54 -16.13 -9.65 6.46
CA ARG A 54 -16.72 -8.61 7.33
C ARG A 54 -16.10 -7.24 7.06
N ALA A 55 -14.79 -7.19 6.88
CA ALA A 55 -14.08 -5.95 6.58
C ALA A 55 -14.43 -5.40 5.19
N GLU A 56 -14.56 -6.29 4.20
CA GLU A 56 -15.02 -5.96 2.85
C GLU A 56 -16.44 -5.39 2.86
N ALA A 57 -17.38 -6.05 3.53
CA ALA A 57 -18.76 -5.57 3.64
C ALA A 57 -18.84 -4.19 4.29
N ALA A 58 -18.04 -3.95 5.34
CA ALA A 58 -17.98 -2.65 6.00
C ALA A 58 -17.40 -1.56 5.07
N MET A 59 -16.36 -1.87 4.30
CA MET A 59 -15.80 -0.92 3.33
C MET A 59 -16.78 -0.62 2.20
N ARG A 60 -17.39 -1.64 1.60
CA ARG A 60 -18.39 -1.49 0.54
C ARG A 60 -19.57 -0.63 1.00
N ALA A 61 -20.08 -0.86 2.20
CA ALA A 61 -21.14 -0.05 2.78
C ALA A 61 -20.72 1.42 2.98
N ALA A 62 -19.47 1.68 3.38
CA ALA A 62 -18.95 3.04 3.51
C ALA A 62 -18.76 3.73 2.15
N ILE A 63 -18.28 3.00 1.13
CA ILE A 63 -18.15 3.52 -0.24
C ILE A 63 -19.52 3.88 -0.82
N ALA A 64 -20.54 3.04 -0.63
CA ALA A 64 -21.89 3.27 -1.14
C ALA A 64 -22.61 4.51 -0.54
N ALA A 65 -22.06 5.10 0.52
CA ALA A 65 -22.54 6.37 1.08
C ALA A 65 -21.93 7.60 0.38
N ILE A 66 -20.88 7.41 -0.42
CA ILE A 66 -20.27 8.46 -1.24
C ILE A 66 -21.11 8.61 -2.51
N PRO A 67 -21.43 9.83 -2.96
CA PRO A 67 -22.09 10.01 -4.25
C PRO A 67 -21.29 9.40 -5.39
N ASP A 68 -21.95 8.63 -6.26
CA ASP A 68 -21.33 8.17 -7.50
C ASP A 68 -20.85 9.35 -8.33
N GLY A 69 -19.67 9.21 -8.92
CA GLY A 69 -19.06 10.28 -9.68
C GLY A 69 -17.57 10.12 -9.91
N VAL A 70 -17.01 11.12 -10.57
CA VAL A 70 -15.58 11.24 -10.85
C VAL A 70 -15.05 12.45 -10.11
N TYR A 71 -14.00 12.23 -9.33
CA TYR A 71 -13.27 13.23 -8.57
C TYR A 71 -11.84 13.26 -9.12
N GLU A 72 -11.34 14.45 -9.44
CA GLU A 72 -10.00 14.61 -10.03
C GLU A 72 -9.17 15.58 -9.19
N ALA A 73 -7.90 15.24 -9.03
CA ALA A 73 -6.91 16.06 -8.35
C ALA A 73 -5.59 16.02 -9.12
N GLU A 74 -4.87 17.14 -9.10
CA GLU A 74 -3.53 17.29 -9.64
C GLU A 74 -2.62 17.92 -8.59
N GLU A 75 -1.43 17.35 -8.43
CA GLU A 75 -0.40 17.78 -7.50
C GLU A 75 0.95 17.81 -8.21
N PHE A 76 1.92 18.52 -7.62
CA PHE A 76 3.27 18.61 -8.18
C PHE A 76 4.32 18.14 -7.19
N VAL A 77 5.24 17.29 -7.67
CA VAL A 77 6.43 16.90 -6.91
C VAL A 77 7.61 17.74 -7.36
N GLU A 78 8.35 18.28 -6.39
CA GLU A 78 9.61 18.96 -6.67
C GLU A 78 10.67 17.97 -7.19
N ALA A 79 11.20 18.26 -8.38
CA ALA A 79 12.30 17.52 -8.99
C ALA A 79 13.42 18.47 -9.42
N ALA A 80 14.62 17.92 -9.64
CA ALA A 80 15.76 18.68 -10.13
C ALA A 80 15.50 19.13 -11.58
N GLY A 81 14.98 20.35 -11.75
CA GLY A 81 14.69 20.97 -13.04
C GLY A 81 13.34 21.66 -13.05
N SER A 82 12.26 20.88 -13.08
CA SER A 82 10.89 21.38 -13.08
C SER A 82 9.98 20.53 -12.19
N PRO A 83 8.92 21.10 -11.60
CA PRO A 83 7.89 20.31 -10.93
C PRO A 83 7.31 19.25 -11.86
N LEU A 84 7.04 18.06 -11.33
CA LEU A 84 6.49 16.93 -12.07
C LEU A 84 5.01 16.73 -11.67
N PRO A 85 4.08 16.66 -12.62
CA PRO A 85 2.67 16.46 -12.31
C PRO A 85 2.41 15.03 -11.81
N LEU A 86 1.56 14.94 -10.80
CA LEU A 86 0.84 13.74 -10.38
C LEU A 86 -0.64 14.02 -10.58
N HIS A 87 -1.33 13.08 -11.23
CA HIS A 87 -2.76 13.20 -11.48
C HIS A 87 -3.45 11.97 -10.90
N ALA A 88 -4.56 12.17 -10.20
CA ALA A 88 -5.44 11.10 -9.75
C ALA A 88 -6.86 11.35 -10.24
N ARG A 89 -7.42 10.37 -10.96
CA ARG A 89 -8.84 10.28 -11.26
C ARG A 89 -9.46 9.19 -10.38
N ILE A 90 -10.32 9.60 -9.46
CA ILE A 90 -11.03 8.73 -8.53
C ILE A 90 -12.47 8.59 -9.02
N GLU A 91 -12.85 7.38 -9.42
CA GLU A 91 -14.21 7.03 -9.82
C GLU A 91 -14.88 6.22 -8.72
N VAL A 92 -15.99 6.72 -8.22
CA VAL A 92 -16.89 6.03 -7.29
C VAL A 92 -18.10 5.55 -8.10
N ALA A 93 -18.36 4.26 -8.04
CA ALA A 93 -19.52 3.65 -8.70
C ALA A 93 -20.10 2.54 -7.80
N GLY A 94 -21.28 2.80 -7.25
CA GLY A 94 -21.93 1.92 -6.29
C GLY A 94 -21.09 1.73 -5.03
N ASP A 95 -20.55 0.52 -4.83
CA ASP A 95 -19.79 0.14 -3.66
C ASP A 95 -18.28 -0.06 -3.93
N GLY A 96 -17.81 0.43 -5.09
CA GLY A 96 -16.42 0.32 -5.54
C GLY A 96 -15.77 1.67 -5.82
N ILE A 97 -14.45 1.72 -5.66
CA ILE A 97 -13.60 2.86 -6.01
C ILE A 97 -12.54 2.40 -7.03
N THR A 98 -12.37 3.17 -8.10
CA THR A 98 -11.21 3.05 -9.00
C THR A 98 -10.38 4.32 -8.95
N VAL A 99 -9.10 4.20 -8.60
CA VAL A 99 -8.12 5.30 -8.64
C VAL A 99 -7.19 5.06 -9.82
N ASP A 100 -7.20 5.97 -10.79
CA ASP A 100 -6.33 5.93 -11.98
C ASP A 100 -5.34 7.09 -11.98
N TYR A 101 -4.06 6.76 -12.04
CA TYR A 101 -2.96 7.72 -12.08
C TYR A 101 -2.49 8.08 -13.49
N ALA A 102 -3.23 7.70 -14.54
CA ALA A 102 -2.99 8.19 -15.89
C ALA A 102 -2.95 9.73 -15.91
N GLY A 103 -1.96 10.30 -16.60
CA GLY A 103 -1.66 11.74 -16.57
C GLY A 103 -0.49 12.13 -15.66
N SER A 104 -0.08 11.24 -14.74
CA SER A 104 1.13 11.45 -13.95
C SER A 104 2.41 11.39 -14.81
N ALA A 105 3.45 12.09 -14.36
CA ALA A 105 4.72 12.21 -15.06
C ALA A 105 5.36 10.84 -15.41
N PRO A 106 6.15 10.74 -16.50
CA PRO A 106 6.96 9.54 -16.78
C PRO A 106 7.99 9.29 -15.68
N GLN A 107 8.49 8.06 -15.58
CA GLN A 107 9.51 7.71 -14.60
C GLN A 107 10.81 8.50 -14.84
N MET A 108 11.41 8.99 -13.78
CA MET A 108 12.66 9.72 -13.78
C MET A 108 13.85 8.77 -13.72
N MET A 109 14.85 9.01 -14.56
CA MET A 109 16.09 8.22 -14.52
C MET A 109 17.04 8.66 -13.38
N GLY A 110 16.91 9.91 -12.92
CA GLY A 110 17.70 10.49 -11.83
C GLY A 110 16.87 10.84 -10.59
N GLY A 111 17.54 11.14 -9.48
CA GLY A 111 16.92 11.65 -8.24
C GLY A 111 16.22 10.60 -7.36
N GLY A 112 15.88 9.42 -7.89
CA GLY A 112 15.35 8.30 -7.12
C GLY A 112 13.93 8.51 -6.56
N ILE A 113 13.21 9.49 -7.09
CA ILE A 113 11.88 9.92 -6.59
C ILE A 113 10.74 9.02 -7.06
N ASN A 114 10.98 8.06 -7.96
CA ASN A 114 9.92 7.20 -8.46
C ASN A 114 9.37 6.24 -7.39
N CYS A 115 8.11 5.88 -7.52
CA CYS A 115 7.45 4.85 -6.72
C CYS A 115 7.32 3.55 -7.53
N THR A 116 7.45 2.42 -6.84
CA THR A 116 6.94 1.14 -7.37
C THR A 116 5.42 1.13 -7.26
N PHE A 117 4.75 0.36 -8.13
CA PHE A 117 3.29 0.25 -8.07
C PHE A 117 2.77 -0.22 -6.70
N THR A 118 3.44 -1.18 -6.06
CA THR A 118 3.06 -1.65 -4.71
C THR A 118 3.07 -0.51 -3.69
N TYR A 119 4.05 0.39 -3.78
CA TYR A 119 4.15 1.54 -2.90
C TYR A 119 3.02 2.55 -3.16
N THR A 120 2.72 2.82 -4.44
CA THR A 120 1.61 3.67 -4.88
C THR A 120 0.27 3.12 -4.40
N ARG A 121 0.00 1.82 -4.63
CA ARG A 121 -1.22 1.15 -4.15
C ARG A 121 -1.37 1.29 -2.63
N ALA A 122 -0.31 1.03 -1.87
CA ALA A 122 -0.34 1.14 -0.41
C ALA A 122 -0.69 2.57 0.06
N HIS A 123 -0.06 3.59 -0.54
CA HIS A 123 -0.34 5.00 -0.22
C HIS A 123 -1.71 5.47 -0.74
N THR A 124 -2.29 4.80 -1.73
CA THR A 124 -3.66 5.08 -2.21
C THR A 124 -4.71 4.52 -1.25
N VAL A 125 -4.56 3.26 -0.84
CA VAL A 125 -5.60 2.59 -0.04
C VAL A 125 -5.55 2.99 1.44
N TYR A 126 -4.41 3.43 1.94
CA TYR A 126 -4.25 3.87 3.33
C TYR A 126 -5.18 5.02 3.73
N PRO A 127 -5.20 6.19 3.05
CA PRO A 127 -6.10 7.28 3.40
C PRO A 127 -7.58 6.88 3.25
N LEU A 128 -7.94 6.12 2.21
CA LEU A 128 -9.29 5.59 2.03
C LEU A 128 -9.70 4.69 3.22
N LYS A 129 -8.80 3.83 3.69
CA LYS A 129 -9.04 3.00 4.88
C LYS A 129 -9.24 3.82 6.15
N CYS A 130 -8.43 4.85 6.35
CA CYS A 130 -8.52 5.75 7.50
C CYS A 130 -9.82 6.57 7.48
N LEU A 131 -10.22 7.05 6.31
CA LEU A 131 -11.41 7.89 6.14
C LEU A 131 -12.70 7.07 6.24
N LEU A 132 -12.79 5.97 5.50
CA LEU A 132 -14.06 5.26 5.29
C LEU A 132 -14.39 4.26 6.38
N THR A 133 -13.38 3.63 6.99
CA THR A 133 -13.63 2.55 7.98
C THR A 133 -12.69 2.59 9.19
N PRO A 134 -12.41 3.72 9.85
CA PRO A 134 -11.36 3.85 10.87
C PRO A 134 -11.41 2.80 12.00
N ASN A 135 -12.61 2.33 12.35
CA ASN A 135 -12.84 1.36 13.43
C ASN A 135 -12.79 -0.12 12.98
N VAL A 136 -12.69 -0.39 11.67
CA VAL A 136 -12.58 -1.74 11.13
C VAL A 136 -11.12 -2.19 11.18
N PRO A 137 -10.79 -3.35 11.76
CA PRO A 137 -9.43 -3.89 11.76
C PRO A 137 -8.84 -3.96 10.35
N ASN A 138 -7.59 -3.50 10.21
CA ASN A 138 -6.94 -3.42 8.91
C ASN A 138 -6.58 -4.80 8.36
N ASN A 139 -7.16 -5.17 7.22
CA ASN A 139 -6.86 -6.41 6.49
C ASN A 139 -7.26 -6.27 5.00
N GLU A 140 -6.88 -7.24 4.17
CA GLU A 140 -7.10 -7.21 2.71
C GLU A 140 -8.57 -7.02 2.31
N GLY A 141 -9.54 -7.46 3.12
CA GLY A 141 -10.96 -7.25 2.87
C GLY A 141 -11.32 -5.77 2.67
N CYS A 142 -10.65 -4.87 3.40
CA CYS A 142 -10.86 -3.42 3.24
C CYS A 142 -10.39 -2.88 1.89
N PHE A 143 -9.53 -3.59 1.17
CA PHE A 143 -8.93 -3.12 -0.07
C PHE A 143 -9.53 -3.77 -1.32
N ARG A 144 -10.26 -4.89 -1.16
CA ARG A 144 -10.95 -5.59 -2.26
C ARG A 144 -11.90 -4.71 -3.10
N PRO A 145 -12.67 -3.75 -2.53
CA PRO A 145 -13.51 -2.88 -3.36
C PRO A 145 -12.74 -1.69 -3.98
N ILE A 146 -11.41 -1.61 -3.80
CA ILE A 146 -10.59 -0.49 -4.29
C ILE A 146 -9.63 -1.01 -5.37
N THR A 147 -9.83 -0.55 -6.60
CA THR A 147 -8.93 -0.79 -7.73
C THR A 147 -7.98 0.39 -7.88
N VAL A 148 -6.68 0.13 -8.00
CA VAL A 148 -5.66 1.17 -8.25
C VAL A 148 -4.97 0.87 -9.57
N ARG A 149 -4.75 1.90 -10.40
CA ARG A 149 -4.09 1.80 -11.70
C ARG A 149 -3.06 2.91 -11.84
N ALA A 150 -1.91 2.57 -12.41
CA ALA A 150 -0.89 3.54 -12.79
C ALA A 150 -0.17 3.03 -14.04
N PRO A 151 0.02 3.87 -15.08
CA PRO A 151 0.72 3.44 -16.29
C PRO A 151 2.12 2.94 -15.98
N GLU A 152 2.53 1.81 -16.56
CA GLU A 152 3.92 1.38 -16.49
C GLU A 152 4.85 2.47 -17.01
N ARG A 153 6.03 2.58 -16.40
CA ARG A 153 7.00 3.63 -16.70
C ARG A 153 6.53 5.05 -16.40
N SER A 154 5.54 5.21 -15.52
CA SER A 154 5.24 6.47 -14.84
C SER A 154 6.02 6.60 -13.53
N ILE A 155 6.06 7.82 -12.98
CA ILE A 155 6.65 8.10 -11.67
C ILE A 155 5.95 7.33 -10.54
N LEU A 156 4.71 6.87 -10.73
CA LEU A 156 3.91 6.10 -9.77
C LEU A 156 3.88 4.58 -10.07
N ASN A 157 4.49 4.12 -11.15
CA ASN A 157 4.68 2.71 -11.47
C ASN A 157 5.96 2.54 -12.31
N ALA A 158 7.09 2.82 -11.65
CA ALA A 158 8.38 2.75 -12.30
C ALA A 158 8.90 1.33 -12.42
N LEU A 159 9.57 1.08 -13.54
CA LEU A 159 10.25 -0.17 -13.86
C LEU A 159 11.77 0.01 -13.85
N PRO A 160 12.54 -1.07 -13.62
CA PRO A 160 13.98 -1.03 -13.79
C PRO A 160 14.41 -0.45 -15.15
N PRO A 161 15.51 0.32 -15.22
CA PRO A 161 16.48 0.57 -14.14
C PRO A 161 16.24 1.88 -13.36
N ALA A 162 15.03 2.47 -13.38
CA ALA A 162 14.77 3.70 -12.62
C ALA A 162 14.87 3.47 -11.10
N SER A 163 15.50 4.42 -10.41
CA SER A 163 15.71 4.35 -8.96
C SER A 163 14.44 4.74 -8.20
N VAL A 164 14.20 4.05 -7.08
CA VAL A 164 13.06 4.22 -6.15
C VAL A 164 13.50 4.49 -4.70
N ASN A 165 14.79 4.84 -4.51
CA ASN A 165 15.39 4.96 -3.18
C ASN A 165 14.82 6.14 -2.36
N SER A 166 14.41 7.22 -3.03
CA SER A 166 13.86 8.44 -2.42
C SER A 166 12.37 8.62 -2.73
N ARG A 167 11.67 7.52 -2.99
CA ARG A 167 10.23 7.47 -3.33
C ARG A 167 9.31 8.16 -2.32
N THR A 168 9.74 8.30 -1.07
CA THR A 168 8.95 9.03 -0.05
C THR A 168 8.68 10.46 -0.47
N LYS A 169 9.62 11.13 -1.17
CA LYS A 169 9.43 12.49 -1.71
C LYS A 169 8.23 12.63 -2.64
N THR A 170 7.84 11.55 -3.33
CA THR A 170 6.67 11.50 -4.20
C THR A 170 5.47 10.91 -3.47
N GLY A 171 5.69 9.84 -2.70
CA GLY A 171 4.67 9.09 -1.98
C GLY A 171 3.76 9.91 -1.08
N TRP A 172 4.31 10.91 -0.39
CA TRP A 172 3.52 11.75 0.51
C TRP A 172 2.44 12.56 -0.21
N HIS A 173 2.65 12.91 -1.48
CA HIS A 173 1.68 13.63 -2.30
C HIS A 173 0.50 12.75 -2.75
N ILE A 174 0.65 11.42 -2.70
CA ILE A 174 -0.47 10.51 -3.01
C ILE A 174 -1.61 10.70 -2.00
N HIS A 175 -1.31 11.10 -0.76
CA HIS A 175 -2.33 11.31 0.27
C HIS A 175 -3.07 12.65 0.12
N THR A 176 -2.52 13.58 -0.68
CA THR A 176 -3.12 14.90 -0.91
C THR A 176 -3.93 14.97 -2.21
N LEU A 177 -3.77 13.97 -3.08
CA LEU A 177 -4.63 13.67 -4.23
C LEU A 177 -5.94 13.01 -3.78
#